data_AF-A0A5A7NS86-F1
#
_entry.id   AF-A0A5A7NS86-F1
#
_cell.length_a   1.000
_cell.length_b   1.000
_cell.length_c   1.000
_cell.angle_alpha   90.00
_cell.angle_beta   90.00
_cell.angle_gamma   90.00
#
_symmetry.space_group_name_H-M   'P 1'
#
loop_
_entity.id
_entity.type
_entity.pdbx_description
1 polymer ?
#
loop_
_entity_poly.entity_id
_entity_poly.type
_entity_poly.pdbx_seq_one_letter_code
_entity_poly.pdbx_strand_id
1 'polypeptide(L)'
;MDLETFNAAGRAEVLGLLAACAPIPRWCAALADARPYAGTAALLERAARLAEAWTDAEVDAALARHPRIGERIRTSGAEAALSRREQAGAGLEGGQAG
;
A
#
# COMPACT_ATOMS: atom_id res chain seq x y z
N MET A 1 6.14 5.67 6.75
CA MET A 1 6.80 7.00 6.73
C MET A 1 5.94 7.94 7.55
N ASP A 2 6.53 8.68 8.49
CA ASP A 2 5.81 9.73 9.24
C ASP A 2 5.70 11.03 8.43
N LEU A 3 4.79 11.93 8.83
CA LEU A 3 4.55 13.21 8.17
C LEU A 3 5.78 14.10 8.08
N GLU A 4 6.60 14.17 9.13
CA GLU A 4 7.81 15.01 9.12
C GLU A 4 8.79 14.51 8.05
N THR A 5 9.02 13.20 8.01
CA THR A 5 9.82 12.56 6.96
C THR A 5 9.21 12.78 5.59
N PHE A 6 7.89 12.67 5.44
CA PHE A 6 7.19 12.93 4.19
C PHE A 6 7.37 14.36 3.70
N ASN A 7 7.32 15.35 4.60
CA ASN A 7 7.53 16.76 4.27
C ASN A 7 8.99 17.05 3.85
N ALA A 8 9.97 16.39 4.47
CA ALA A 8 11.39 16.58 4.19
C ALA A 8 11.93 15.74 3.02
N ALA A 9 11.24 14.66 2.65
CA ALA A 9 11.70 13.72 1.62
C ALA A 9 11.85 14.35 0.23
N GLY A 10 12.74 13.78 -0.58
CA GLY A 10 12.89 14.19 -1.98
C GLY A 10 11.61 13.97 -2.77
N ARG A 11 11.33 14.85 -3.75
CA ARG A 11 10.13 14.76 -4.59
C ARG A 11 9.97 13.38 -5.24
N ALA A 12 11.05 12.83 -5.81
CA ALA A 12 11.00 11.52 -6.47
C ALA A 12 10.62 10.38 -5.52
N GLU A 13 11.11 10.43 -4.27
CA GLU A 13 10.77 9.45 -3.24
C GLU A 13 9.28 9.51 -2.87
N VAL A 14 8.77 10.72 -2.62
CA VAL A 14 7.35 10.93 -2.31
C VAL A 14 6.45 10.51 -3.48
N LEU A 15 6.83 10.81 -4.72
CA LEU A 15 6.09 10.36 -5.89
C LEU A 15 6.02 8.83 -5.97
N GLY A 16 7.12 8.12 -5.66
CA GLY A 16 7.14 6.66 -5.63
C GLY A 16 6.22 6.09 -4.55
N LEU A 17 6.25 6.66 -3.34
CA LEU A 17 5.35 6.29 -2.24
C LEU A 17 3.89 6.51 -2.60
N LEU A 18 3.54 7.67 -3.14
CA LEU A 18 2.16 8.00 -3.53
C LEU A 18 1.68 7.12 -4.69
N ALA A 19 2.55 6.84 -5.66
CA ALA A 19 2.22 5.99 -6.81
C ALA A 19 1.99 4.54 -6.41
N ALA A 20 2.57 4.06 -5.31
CA ALA A 20 2.26 2.74 -4.76
C ALA A 20 0.83 2.67 -4.16
N CYS A 21 0.29 3.80 -3.71
CA CYS A 21 -1.09 3.89 -3.20
C CYS A 21 -2.11 4.09 -4.32
N ALA A 22 -1.88 5.08 -5.18
CA ALA A 22 -2.72 5.38 -6.33
C ALA A 22 -1.81 5.86 -7.47
N PRO A 23 -1.57 5.04 -8.50
CA PRO A 23 -0.67 5.37 -9.60
C PRO A 23 -1.28 6.38 -10.60
N ILE A 24 -1.79 7.50 -10.07
CA ILE A 24 -2.37 8.63 -10.82
C ILE A 24 -1.35 9.78 -10.78
N PRO A 25 -0.53 9.97 -11.84
CA PRO A 25 0.64 10.85 -11.78
C PRO A 25 0.33 12.29 -11.37
N ARG A 26 -0.79 12.85 -11.86
CA ARG A 26 -1.19 14.22 -11.51
C ARG A 26 -1.56 14.38 -10.04
N TRP A 27 -2.16 13.34 -9.44
CA TRP A 27 -2.59 13.35 -8.04
C TRP A 27 -1.35 13.23 -7.14
N CYS A 28 -0.43 12.33 -7.46
CA CYS A 28 0.84 12.19 -6.75
C CYS A 28 1.65 13.49 -6.80
N ALA A 29 1.76 14.10 -7.99
CA ALA A 29 2.47 15.37 -8.18
C ALA A 29 1.86 16.50 -7.35
N ALA A 30 0.53 16.66 -7.41
CA ALA A 30 -0.17 17.71 -6.67
C ALA A 30 0.00 17.57 -5.14
N LEU A 31 0.08 16.34 -4.62
CA LEU A 31 0.39 16.11 -3.20
C LEU A 31 1.86 16.36 -2.87
N ALA A 32 2.78 15.93 -3.74
CA ALA A 32 4.21 16.13 -3.53
C ALA A 32 4.62 17.62 -3.60
N ASP A 33 3.97 18.44 -4.43
CA ASP A 33 4.21 19.88 -4.57
C ASP A 33 3.55 20.72 -3.47
N ALA A 34 2.50 20.21 -2.82
CA ALA A 34 1.77 20.97 -1.79
C ALA A 34 2.38 20.83 -0.38
N ARG A 35 3.50 20.12 -0.25
CA ARG A 35 4.27 20.04 1.00
C ARG A 35 4.94 21.39 1.30
N PRO A 36 5.14 21.73 2.58
CA PRO A 36 4.86 20.91 3.77
C PRO A 36 3.40 20.95 4.21
N TYR A 37 2.91 19.82 4.74
CA TYR A 37 1.60 19.74 5.38
C TYR A 37 1.71 19.98 6.89
N ALA A 38 0.76 20.73 7.45
CA ALA A 38 0.69 21.02 8.88
C ALA A 38 0.31 19.80 9.75
N GLY A 39 -0.26 18.75 9.14
CA GLY A 39 -0.72 17.57 9.84
C GLY A 39 -1.18 16.48 8.86
N THR A 40 -1.30 15.24 9.36
CA THR A 40 -1.85 14.12 8.58
C THR A 40 -3.27 14.39 8.13
N ALA A 41 -4.08 15.07 8.94
CA ALA A 41 -5.43 15.50 8.55
C ALA A 41 -5.43 16.41 7.31
N ALA A 42 -4.52 17.41 7.26
CA ALA A 42 -4.41 18.32 6.12
C ALA A 42 -3.96 17.60 4.84
N LEU A 43 -3.04 16.63 4.98
CA LEU A 43 -2.63 15.76 3.87
C LEU A 43 -3.82 14.94 3.34
N LEU A 44 -4.56 14.28 4.23
CA LEU A 44 -5.71 13.44 3.87
C LEU A 44 -6.85 14.24 3.23
N GLU A 45 -7.18 15.42 3.78
CA GLU A 45 -8.18 16.31 3.19
C GLU A 45 -7.79 16.75 1.78
N ARG A 46 -6.52 17.13 1.58
CA ARG A 46 -6.03 17.52 0.25
C ARG A 46 -6.07 16.34 -0.72
N ALA A 47 -5.67 15.15 -0.27
CA ALA A 47 -5.71 13.92 -1.04
C ALA A 47 -7.13 13.58 -1.50
N ALA A 48 -8.11 13.66 -0.59
CA ALA A 48 -9.52 13.44 -0.89
C ALA A 48 -10.04 14.45 -1.91
N ARG A 49 -9.80 15.75 -1.69
CA ARG A 49 -10.24 16.81 -2.63
C ARG A 49 -9.67 16.65 -4.04
N LEU A 50 -8.41 16.23 -4.15
CA LEU A 50 -7.79 15.99 -5.45
C LEU A 50 -8.34 14.72 -6.13
N ALA A 51 -8.78 13.74 -5.34
CA ALA A 51 -9.39 12.51 -5.84
C ALA A 51 -10.80 12.74 -6.40
N GLU A 52 -11.54 13.74 -5.92
CA GLU A 52 -12.85 14.12 -6.50
C GLU A 52 -12.76 14.47 -7.99
N ALA A 53 -11.60 14.94 -8.45
CA ALA A 53 -11.35 15.27 -9.84
C ALA A 53 -10.86 14.08 -10.69
N TRP A 54 -10.79 12.86 -10.15
CA TRP A 54 -10.39 11.66 -10.89
C TRP A 54 -11.32 11.38 -12.07
N THR A 55 -10.73 11.18 -13.25
CA THR A 55 -11.49 10.75 -14.43
C THR A 55 -11.56 9.23 -14.46
N ASP A 56 -12.61 8.69 -15.05
CA ASP A 56 -12.75 7.24 -15.23
C ASP A 56 -11.55 6.63 -15.97
N ALA A 57 -10.97 7.34 -16.94
CA ALA A 57 -9.79 6.90 -17.68
C ALA A 57 -8.55 6.77 -16.78
N GLU A 58 -8.38 7.67 -15.81
CA GLU A 58 -7.25 7.61 -14.88
C GLU A 58 -7.44 6.53 -13.83
N VAL A 59 -8.68 6.33 -13.38
CA VAL A 59 -9.02 5.22 -12.49
C VAL A 59 -8.81 3.88 -13.19
N ASP A 60 -9.30 3.73 -14.43
CA ASP A 60 -9.11 2.52 -15.24
C ASP A 60 -7.63 2.23 -15.49
N ALA A 61 -6.86 3.23 -15.90
CA ALA A 61 -5.42 3.10 -16.10
C ALA A 61 -4.68 2.74 -14.79
N ALA A 62 -5.11 3.30 -13.66
CA ALA A 62 -4.55 2.94 -12.36
C ALA A 62 -4.86 1.48 -12.02
N LEU A 63 -6.13 1.06 -12.16
CA LEU A 63 -6.60 -0.30 -11.91
C LEU A 63 -5.97 -1.35 -12.84
N ALA A 64 -5.75 -1.02 -14.11
CA ALA A 64 -5.11 -1.90 -15.08
C ALA A 64 -3.66 -2.25 -14.70
N ARG A 65 -3.00 -1.40 -13.91
CA ARG A 65 -1.64 -1.62 -13.39
C ARG A 65 -1.62 -2.45 -12.10
N HIS A 66 -2.78 -2.65 -11.46
CA HIS A 66 -2.90 -3.62 -10.39
C HIS A 66 -3.10 -5.01 -11.01
N PRO A 67 -2.36 -6.04 -10.57
CA PRO A 67 -2.63 -7.40 -11.02
C PRO A 67 -4.11 -7.69 -10.72
N ARG A 68 -4.87 -8.00 -11.77
CA ARG A 68 -6.29 -8.36 -11.63
C ARG A 68 -6.36 -9.45 -10.57
N ILE A 69 -7.05 -9.20 -9.46
CA ILE A 69 -7.35 -10.23 -8.47
C ILE A 69 -8.13 -11.32 -9.22
N GLY A 70 -7.42 -12.37 -9.65
CA GLY A 70 -7.94 -13.41 -10.56
C GLY A 70 -6.95 -13.92 -11.60
N GLU A 71 -5.96 -13.14 -12.04
CA GLU A 71 -4.90 -13.66 -12.89
C GLU A 71 -3.81 -14.24 -12.00
N ARG A 72 -3.98 -15.53 -11.67
CA ARG A 72 -2.94 -16.36 -11.06
C ARG A 72 -1.60 -15.94 -11.64
N ILE A 73 -0.71 -15.50 -10.76
CA ILE A 73 0.73 -15.46 -11.01
C ILE A 73 1.13 -16.87 -11.46
N ARG A 74 1.09 -17.09 -12.78
CA ARG A 74 1.86 -18.16 -13.43
C ARG A 74 3.25 -17.62 -13.68
N THR A 75 3.89 -17.19 -12.60
CA THR A 75 5.33 -16.95 -12.60
C THR A 75 5.90 -17.97 -11.66
N SER A 76 6.31 -19.08 -12.25
CA SER A 76 7.02 -20.18 -11.63
C SER A 76 8.08 -19.71 -10.64
N GLY A 77 8.10 -20.36 -9.47
CA GLY A 77 9.28 -20.43 -8.60
C GLY A 77 8.99 -20.06 -7.15
N ALA A 78 9.06 -21.06 -6.27
CA ALA A 78 9.17 -20.97 -4.80
C ALA A 78 7.90 -21.04 -3.91
N GLU A 79 6.81 -21.63 -4.38
CA GLU A 79 5.76 -22.16 -3.46
C GLU A 79 6.07 -23.61 -3.05
N ALA A 80 7.01 -23.82 -2.12
CA ALA A 80 7.13 -25.08 -1.36
C ALA A 80 8.12 -24.98 -0.19
N ALA A 81 7.92 -24.10 0.81
CA ALA A 81 8.72 -24.20 2.04
C ALA A 81 8.12 -23.67 3.35
N LEU A 82 7.00 -22.92 3.36
CA LEU A 82 6.62 -22.18 4.57
C LEU A 82 5.21 -22.38 5.14
N SER A 83 4.52 -23.49 4.83
CA SER A 83 3.26 -23.83 5.51
C SER A 83 3.23 -25.27 6.03
N ARG A 84 4.28 -25.68 6.76
CA ARG A 84 4.27 -26.89 7.60
C ARG A 84 4.65 -26.67 9.07
N ARG A 85 4.69 -25.42 9.56
CA ARG A 85 5.10 -25.13 10.96
C ARG A 85 4.03 -24.51 11.87
N GLU A 86 2.79 -24.35 11.40
CA GLU A 86 1.72 -23.67 12.15
C GLU A 86 0.63 -24.63 12.69
N GLN A 87 0.86 -25.95 12.65
CA GLN A 87 -0.11 -26.96 13.14
C GLN A 87 0.49 -27.88 14.21
N ALA A 88 1.25 -27.34 15.14
CA ALA A 88 1.68 -28.04 16.35
C ALA A 88 1.36 -27.24 17.63
N GLY A 89 0.21 -26.55 17.62
CA GLY A 89 -0.31 -25.79 18.75
C GLY A 89 -1.80 -26.07 18.94
N ALA A 90 -2.15 -27.32 19.22
CA ALA A 90 -3.45 -27.70 19.77
C ALA A 90 -3.18 -28.63 20.94
N GLY A 91 -3.74 -28.28 22.09
CA GLY A 91 -3.29 -28.73 23.40
C GLY A 91 -3.44 -30.22 23.67
N LEU A 92 -2.87 -30.65 24.80
CA LEU A 92 -3.67 -30.81 26.00
C LEU A 92 -2.75 -30.92 27.21
N GLU A 93 -3.22 -30.26 28.26
CA GLU A 93 -2.65 -30.11 29.58
C GLU A 93 -2.81 -31.40 30.40
N GLY A 94 -2.06 -31.50 31.50
CA GLY A 94 -2.46 -32.29 32.67
C GLY A 94 -1.82 -33.67 32.80
N GLY A 95 -0.88 -33.79 33.73
CA GLY A 95 -0.16 -35.04 34.01
C GLY A 95 -0.86 -36.04 34.93
N GLN A 96 -0.18 -37.18 35.13
CA GLN A 96 -0.32 -38.17 36.19
C GLN A 96 0.97 -39.02 36.13
N ALA A 97 1.89 -39.11 37.09
CA ALA A 97 1.83 -39.53 38.50
C ALA A 97 1.22 -40.94 38.67
N GLY A 98 2.09 -41.94 38.90
CA GLY A 98 1.71 -43.31 39.24
C GLY A 98 2.74 -44.33 38.77
#